data_AF-A0A7W1W5M3-F1
#
_entry.id   AF-A0A7W1W5M3-F1
#
_cell.length_a   1.000
_cell.length_b   1.000
_cell.length_c   1.000
_cell.angle_alpha   90.00
_cell.angle_beta   90.00
_cell.angle_gamma   90.00
#
_symmetry.space_group_name_H-M   'P 1'
#
loop_
_entity.id
_entity.type
_entity.pdbx_description
1 polymer ?
#
loop_
_entity_poly.entity_id
_entity_poly.type
_entity_poly.pdbx_seq_one_letter_code
_entity_poly.pdbx_strand_id
1 'polypeptide(L)'
;MLKKFIAASFILSLFSTAIFAHRKHENENPTQDITVKTIKITDHVYMLQGRGGNVGASVGADGILIVDDDYAQVSAKLAEALKTFGSEKPRIIFNTHWHGDHSEGNKFFGKDSLILAHTNVRKRLSVESIVLGNKTEPYPKFALPVLTYDQSMSVHFNDEEIRAVHYPNGHTDGDSVIFLPKLTSCIWAMTFSPVDFPSLIWTTAAACKE
;
A
#
# COMPACT_ATOMS: atom_id res chain seq x y z
N MET A 1 -26.15 6.09 -82.25
CA MET A 1 -25.27 5.08 -81.62
C MET A 1 -25.14 5.38 -80.15
N LEU A 2 -25.43 4.36 -79.35
CA LEU A 2 -25.57 4.35 -77.90
C LEU A 2 -24.21 4.33 -77.22
N LYS A 3 -24.02 5.12 -76.15
CA LYS A 3 -23.29 4.84 -74.89
C LYS A 3 -22.73 6.12 -74.27
N LYS A 4 -23.41 6.64 -73.26
CA LYS A 4 -22.79 7.38 -72.14
C LYS A 4 -23.44 6.91 -70.84
N PHE A 5 -22.84 5.87 -70.28
CA PHE A 5 -22.93 5.59 -68.84
C PHE A 5 -21.61 6.07 -68.24
N ILE A 6 -21.69 6.83 -67.15
CA ILE A 6 -21.06 6.53 -65.86
C ILE A 6 -21.63 7.57 -64.90
N ALA A 7 -22.52 7.09 -64.02
CA ALA A 7 -22.98 7.82 -62.85
C ALA A 7 -21.82 7.81 -61.83
N ALA A 8 -21.34 8.98 -61.44
CA ALA A 8 -20.45 9.11 -60.29
C ALA A 8 -21.32 9.28 -59.04
N SER A 9 -21.54 8.18 -58.31
CA SER A 9 -22.09 8.24 -56.95
C SER A 9 -21.02 8.80 -56.02
N PHE A 10 -21.27 9.97 -55.43
CA PHE A 10 -20.50 10.47 -54.29
C PHE A 10 -20.84 9.63 -53.06
N ILE A 11 -20.00 8.65 -52.73
CA ILE A 11 -20.01 7.99 -51.43
C ILE A 11 -19.24 8.91 -50.48
N LEU A 12 -19.96 9.66 -49.66
CA LEU A 12 -19.40 10.44 -48.57
C LEU A 12 -19.03 9.48 -47.43
N SER A 13 -17.77 9.04 -47.35
CA SER A 13 -17.30 8.25 -46.21
C SER A 13 -17.19 9.15 -44.97
N LEU A 14 -18.11 8.98 -44.03
CA LEU A 14 -17.97 9.53 -42.67
C LEU A 14 -16.82 8.80 -41.96
N PHE A 15 -15.63 9.39 -41.98
CA PHE A 15 -14.58 9.05 -41.02
C PHE A 15 -15.01 9.60 -39.66
N SER A 16 -15.64 8.76 -38.83
CA SER A 16 -15.74 9.02 -37.39
C SER A 16 -14.34 8.91 -36.80
N THR A 17 -13.66 10.04 -36.63
CA THR A 17 -12.52 10.13 -35.72
C THR A 17 -13.06 9.90 -34.32
N ALA A 18 -12.89 8.69 -33.79
CA ALA A 18 -13.05 8.43 -32.37
C ALA A 18 -11.95 9.22 -31.65
N ILE A 19 -12.30 10.40 -31.16
CA ILE A 19 -11.45 11.16 -30.24
C ILE A 19 -11.40 10.32 -28.96
N PHE A 20 -10.33 9.55 -28.78
CA PHE A 20 -9.96 9.05 -27.47
C PHE A 20 -9.62 10.28 -26.62
N ALA A 21 -10.61 10.76 -25.86
CA ALA A 21 -10.38 11.71 -24.80
C ALA A 21 -9.36 11.07 -23.85
N HIS A 22 -8.14 11.58 -23.86
CA HIS A 22 -7.14 11.30 -22.83
C HIS A 22 -7.73 11.80 -21.52
N ARG A 23 -8.34 10.88 -20.75
CA ARG A 23 -8.86 11.19 -19.42
C ARG A 23 -7.63 11.41 -18.54
N LYS A 24 -7.21 12.67 -18.44
CA LYS A 24 -6.24 13.13 -17.46
C LYS A 24 -6.77 12.69 -16.09
N HIS A 25 -6.12 11.72 -15.45
CA HIS A 25 -6.36 11.42 -14.04
C HIS A 25 -5.74 12.57 -13.23
N GLU A 26 -6.44 13.69 -13.18
CA GLU A 26 -6.17 14.78 -12.26
C GLU A 26 -7.40 14.98 -11.38
N ASN A 27 -7.16 14.99 -10.07
CA ASN A 27 -8.04 15.37 -8.96
C ASN A 27 -9.02 14.29 -8.47
N GLU A 28 -8.49 13.33 -7.70
CA GLU A 28 -9.30 12.76 -6.61
C GLU A 28 -9.65 13.88 -5.63
N ASN A 29 -10.96 14.04 -5.37
CA ASN A 29 -11.53 15.13 -4.60
C ASN A 29 -10.91 15.21 -3.18
N PRO A 30 -10.26 16.32 -2.77
CA PRO A 30 -9.64 16.44 -1.44
C PRO A 30 -10.65 16.58 -0.28
N THR A 31 -11.93 16.33 -0.53
CA THR A 31 -13.06 16.64 0.36
C THR A 31 -13.93 15.44 0.73
N GLN A 32 -13.56 14.21 0.35
CA GLN A 32 -14.19 13.06 1.00
C GLN A 32 -13.69 12.98 2.44
N ASP A 33 -14.62 12.90 3.40
CA ASP A 33 -14.31 12.71 4.81
C ASP A 33 -13.53 11.41 4.97
N ILE A 34 -12.22 11.52 5.19
CA ILE A 34 -11.34 10.38 5.33
C ILE A 34 -11.64 9.74 6.68
N THR A 35 -12.09 8.49 6.66
CA THR A 35 -12.32 7.68 7.86
C THR A 35 -11.31 6.55 7.89
N VAL A 36 -10.92 6.14 9.10
CA VAL A 36 -10.11 4.94 9.32
C VAL A 36 -10.96 3.94 10.10
N LYS A 37 -11.37 2.87 9.43
CA LYS A 37 -12.13 1.80 10.05
C LYS A 37 -11.19 0.86 10.78
N THR A 38 -11.47 0.59 12.06
CA THR A 38 -10.69 -0.37 12.86
C THR A 38 -11.44 -1.69 12.97
N ILE A 39 -10.76 -2.79 12.64
CA ILE A 39 -11.25 -4.16 12.74
C ILE A 39 -10.36 -4.89 13.74
N LYS A 40 -10.97 -5.39 14.82
CA LYS A 40 -10.28 -6.21 15.82
C LYS A 40 -10.10 -7.62 15.27
N ILE A 41 -8.87 -8.13 15.33
CA ILE A 41 -8.54 -9.51 14.96
C ILE A 41 -8.36 -10.34 16.24
N THR A 42 -7.56 -9.84 17.18
CA THR A 42 -7.40 -10.38 18.53
C THR A 42 -7.39 -9.23 19.55
N ASP A 43 -7.14 -9.51 20.83
CA ASP A 43 -6.97 -8.47 21.85
C ASP A 43 -5.74 -7.57 21.63
N HIS A 44 -4.77 -8.02 20.84
CA HIS A 44 -3.49 -7.33 20.61
C HIS A 44 -3.21 -7.07 19.13
N VAL A 45 -4.07 -7.51 18.22
CA VAL A 45 -3.88 -7.45 16.77
C VAL A 45 -5.11 -6.84 16.11
N TYR A 46 -4.88 -5.81 15.31
CA TYR A 46 -5.93 -5.04 14.64
C TYR A 46 -5.58 -4.81 13.17
N MET A 47 -6.59 -4.55 12.37
CA MET A 47 -6.47 -4.06 11.00
C MET A 47 -7.18 -2.71 10.90
N LEU A 48 -6.48 -1.70 10.41
CA LEU A 48 -7.00 -0.36 10.17
C LEU A 48 -7.11 -0.14 8.66
N GLN A 49 -8.26 0.35 8.20
CA GLN A 49 -8.55 0.55 6.77
C GLN A 49 -8.85 2.01 6.51
N GLY A 50 -7.95 2.68 5.78
CA GLY A 50 -8.12 4.05 5.31
C GLY A 50 -8.48 4.09 3.83
N ARG A 51 -7.60 4.67 3.01
CA ARG A 51 -7.83 4.85 1.56
C ARG A 51 -6.97 3.94 0.69
N GLY A 52 -5.74 3.67 1.11
CA GLY A 52 -4.75 2.83 0.42
C GLY A 52 -4.79 1.39 0.90
N GLY A 53 -3.62 0.82 1.18
CA GLY A 53 -3.50 -0.52 1.75
C GLY A 53 -4.04 -0.59 3.18
N ASN A 54 -4.43 -1.79 3.64
CA ASN A 54 -4.77 -1.95 5.05
C ASN A 54 -3.50 -1.88 5.92
N VAL A 55 -3.63 -1.25 7.08
CA VAL A 55 -2.58 -1.15 8.08
C VAL A 55 -2.77 -2.23 9.14
N GLY A 56 -1.78 -3.08 9.36
CA GLY A 56 -1.76 -4.00 10.50
C GLY A 56 -1.30 -3.27 11.76
N ALA A 57 -1.84 -3.60 12.93
CA ALA A 57 -1.36 -3.04 14.19
C ALA A 57 -1.24 -4.09 15.29
N SER A 58 -0.05 -4.18 15.89
CA SER A 58 0.22 -4.91 17.13
C SER A 58 0.23 -3.92 18.29
N VAL A 59 -0.59 -4.17 19.30
CA VAL A 59 -0.88 -3.25 20.42
C VAL A 59 -0.69 -3.96 21.76
N GLY A 60 0.15 -3.37 22.63
CA GLY A 60 0.41 -3.92 23.95
C GLY A 60 1.41 -3.09 24.76
N ALA A 61 2.04 -3.73 25.76
CA ALA A 61 2.88 -3.06 26.75
C ALA A 61 4.16 -2.44 26.17
N ASP A 62 4.67 -2.96 25.05
CA ASP A 62 5.86 -2.42 24.38
C ASP A 62 5.53 -1.18 23.54
N GLY A 63 4.24 -0.93 23.29
CA GLY A 63 3.68 0.16 22.50
C GLY A 63 2.89 -0.34 21.29
N ILE A 64 2.85 0.50 20.25
CA ILE A 64 2.19 0.18 18.98
C ILE A 64 3.25 -0.07 17.91
N LEU A 65 3.17 -1.21 17.24
CA LEU A 65 3.86 -1.48 15.99
C LEU A 65 2.82 -1.56 14.89
N ILE A 66 3.03 -0.82 13.78
CA ILE A 66 2.18 -0.93 12.60
C ILE A 66 2.91 -1.55 11.41
N VAL A 67 2.15 -2.26 10.57
CA VAL A 67 2.58 -2.74 9.27
C VAL A 67 1.90 -1.87 8.22
N ASP A 68 2.71 -1.14 7.45
CA ASP A 68 2.33 -0.06 6.54
C ASP A 68 1.62 1.12 7.22
N ASP A 69 1.46 2.24 6.51
CA ASP A 69 0.91 3.49 7.08
C ASP A 69 0.05 4.33 6.14
N ASP A 70 -0.49 3.70 5.08
CA ASP A 70 -1.41 4.30 4.10
C ASP A 70 -0.80 5.53 3.37
N TYR A 71 -1.62 6.24 2.61
CA TYR A 71 -1.26 7.49 1.96
C TYR A 71 -1.09 8.65 2.95
N ALA A 72 -0.32 9.68 2.57
CA ALA A 72 -0.06 10.85 3.41
C ALA A 72 -1.34 11.57 3.89
N GLN A 73 -2.39 11.64 3.06
CA GLN A 73 -3.66 12.27 3.46
C GLN A 73 -4.41 11.51 4.57
N VAL A 74 -4.08 10.24 4.82
CA VAL A 74 -4.73 9.41 5.84
C VAL A 74 -4.04 9.53 7.20
N SER A 75 -2.77 9.97 7.25
CA SER A 75 -1.92 9.85 8.45
C SER A 75 -2.51 10.50 9.72
N ALA A 76 -3.17 11.65 9.60
CA ALA A 76 -3.81 12.30 10.75
C ALA A 76 -4.99 11.47 11.32
N LYS A 77 -5.78 10.86 10.44
CA LYS A 77 -6.90 9.99 10.82
C LYS A 77 -6.41 8.63 11.30
N LEU A 78 -5.32 8.13 10.75
CA LEU A 78 -4.65 6.93 11.25
C LEU A 78 -4.11 7.18 12.66
N ALA A 79 -3.44 8.31 12.92
CA ALA A 79 -2.97 8.71 14.24
C ALA A 79 -4.12 8.84 15.25
N GLU A 80 -5.26 9.41 14.85
CA GLU A 80 -6.48 9.48 15.66
C GLU A 80 -7.01 8.09 16.03
N ALA A 81 -7.02 7.15 15.06
CA ALA A 81 -7.42 5.77 15.32
C ALA A 81 -6.44 5.06 16.26
N LEU A 82 -5.12 5.21 16.05
CA LEU A 82 -4.10 4.64 16.93
C LEU A 82 -4.19 5.17 18.36
N LYS A 83 -4.60 6.43 18.55
CA LYS A 83 -4.80 7.03 19.88
C LYS A 83 -5.78 6.24 20.74
N THR A 84 -6.76 5.56 20.13
CA THR A 84 -7.69 4.67 20.85
C THR A 84 -7.00 3.47 21.51
N PHE A 85 -5.79 3.13 21.04
CA PHE A 85 -4.90 2.11 21.61
C PHE A 85 -3.87 2.68 22.61
N GLY A 86 -3.94 3.98 22.92
CA GLY A 86 -3.11 4.63 23.94
C GLY A 86 -1.96 5.49 23.41
N SER A 87 -1.74 5.58 22.10
CA SER A 87 -0.75 6.48 21.49
C SER A 87 -1.14 6.86 20.07
N GLU A 88 -0.98 8.12 19.70
CA GLU A 88 -1.15 8.58 18.30
C GLU A 88 0.07 8.26 17.42
N LYS A 89 1.16 7.79 18.04
CA LYS A 89 2.45 7.54 17.38
C LYS A 89 2.84 6.07 17.55
N PRO A 90 3.01 5.30 16.47
CA PRO A 90 3.59 3.97 16.54
C PRO A 90 5.07 4.09 16.93
N ARG A 91 5.58 3.13 17.69
CA ARG A 91 7.02 3.06 17.98
C ARG A 91 7.79 2.48 16.80
N ILE A 92 7.17 1.55 16.09
CA ILE A 92 7.75 0.83 14.96
C ILE A 92 6.78 0.85 13.80
N ILE A 93 7.29 1.12 12.61
CA ILE A 93 6.58 0.99 11.33
C ILE A 93 7.33 -0.05 10.52
N PHE A 94 6.61 -1.04 10.02
CA PHE A 94 7.15 -2.03 9.11
C PHE A 94 6.55 -1.81 7.73
N ASN A 95 7.31 -1.29 6.75
CA ASN A 95 6.81 -1.19 5.39
C ASN A 95 6.98 -2.53 4.65
N THR A 96 5.90 -3.06 4.12
CA THR A 96 5.89 -4.29 3.33
C THR A 96 6.53 -4.09 1.97
N HIS A 97 6.33 -2.91 1.36
CA HIS A 97 6.93 -2.49 0.10
C HIS A 97 6.93 -0.95 -0.04
N TRP A 98 7.39 -0.43 -1.18
CA TRP A 98 7.69 1.01 -1.35
C TRP A 98 6.58 1.85 -1.98
N HIS A 99 5.41 1.28 -2.31
CA HIS A 99 4.34 2.06 -2.90
C HIS A 99 3.71 3.05 -1.90
N GLY A 100 3.13 4.13 -2.45
CA GLY A 100 2.70 5.28 -1.66
C GLY A 100 1.53 4.98 -0.73
N ASP A 101 0.63 4.10 -1.15
CA ASP A 101 -0.48 3.53 -0.37
C ASP A 101 -0.05 2.67 0.82
N HIS A 102 1.25 2.42 0.98
CA HIS A 102 1.81 1.61 2.06
C HIS A 102 2.89 2.34 2.87
N SER A 103 3.41 3.46 2.36
CA SER A 103 4.62 4.08 2.90
C SER A 103 4.58 5.60 3.01
N GLU A 104 3.60 6.30 2.43
CA GLU A 104 3.60 7.76 2.47
C GLU A 104 3.38 8.32 3.88
N GLY A 105 2.71 7.56 4.76
CA GLY A 105 2.58 7.87 6.18
C GLY A 105 3.93 8.01 6.90
N ASN A 106 5.02 7.47 6.35
CA ASN A 106 6.36 7.61 6.92
C ASN A 106 6.76 9.09 7.07
N LYS A 107 6.28 9.97 6.18
CA LYS A 107 6.56 11.41 6.22
C LYS A 107 5.88 12.10 7.43
N PHE A 108 4.83 11.49 7.97
CA PHE A 108 4.12 11.95 9.16
C PHE A 108 4.72 11.32 10.42
N PHE A 109 4.85 10.00 10.48
CA PHE A 109 5.24 9.27 11.68
C PHE A 109 6.76 9.12 11.88
N GLY A 110 7.56 9.13 10.81
CA GLY A 110 8.99 8.78 10.85
C GLY A 110 9.89 9.67 11.72
N LYS A 111 9.40 10.83 12.16
CA LYS A 111 10.11 11.66 13.15
C LYS A 111 10.13 11.04 14.55
N ASP A 112 9.16 10.18 14.84
CA ASP A 112 8.92 9.61 16.16
C ASP A 112 8.99 8.06 16.17
N SER A 113 9.09 7.43 15.00
CA SER A 113 9.03 5.98 14.82
C SER A 113 10.32 5.39 14.22
N LEU A 114 10.66 4.16 14.60
CA LEU A 114 11.65 3.37 13.88
C LEU A 114 11.00 2.71 12.67
N ILE A 115 11.52 2.98 11.47
CA ILE A 115 11.01 2.41 10.23
C ILE A 115 11.89 1.22 9.82
N LEU A 116 11.24 0.08 9.57
CA LEU A 116 11.82 -1.19 9.18
C LEU A 116 11.30 -1.55 7.79
N ALA A 117 12.16 -2.05 6.90
CA ALA A 117 11.74 -2.56 5.61
C ALA A 117 12.83 -3.41 4.96
N HIS A 118 12.48 -4.12 3.88
CA HIS A 118 13.48 -4.75 3.03
C HIS A 118 14.47 -3.73 2.45
N THR A 119 15.74 -4.13 2.23
CA THR A 119 16.81 -3.23 1.75
C THR A 119 16.43 -2.51 0.44
N ASN A 120 15.70 -3.17 -0.47
CA ASN A 120 15.26 -2.52 -1.72
C ASN A 120 14.17 -1.48 -1.51
N VAL A 121 13.31 -1.61 -0.50
CA VAL A 121 12.32 -0.58 -0.14
C VAL A 121 13.04 0.72 0.24
N ARG A 122 14.07 0.63 1.10
CA ARG A 122 14.90 1.79 1.44
C ARG A 122 15.53 2.43 0.21
N LYS A 123 16.11 1.63 -0.70
CA LYS A 123 16.71 2.14 -1.94
C LYS A 123 15.69 2.89 -2.78
N ARG A 124 14.52 2.30 -3.02
CA ARG A 124 13.43 2.87 -3.83
C ARG A 124 12.91 4.19 -3.25
N LEU A 125 12.71 4.26 -1.93
CA LEU A 125 12.25 5.47 -1.25
C LEU A 125 13.32 6.58 -1.18
N SER A 126 14.60 6.24 -1.30
CA SER A 126 15.72 7.19 -1.20
C SER A 126 16.08 7.92 -2.50
N VAL A 127 15.43 7.57 -3.60
CA VAL A 127 15.68 8.13 -4.92
C VAL A 127 14.38 8.58 -5.57
N GLU A 128 14.50 9.43 -6.58
CA GLU A 128 13.37 9.78 -7.43
C GLU A 128 12.88 8.52 -8.17
N SER A 129 11.57 8.33 -8.21
CA SER A 129 10.94 7.23 -8.96
C SER A 129 9.79 7.73 -9.81
N ILE A 130 9.53 7.03 -10.90
CA ILE A 130 8.40 7.31 -11.79
C ILE A 130 7.56 6.03 -11.87
N VAL A 131 6.31 6.11 -11.42
CA VAL A 131 5.34 5.01 -11.42
C VAL A 131 4.13 5.43 -12.23
N LEU A 132 3.86 4.73 -13.33
CA LEU A 132 2.74 5.04 -14.23
C LEU A 132 2.72 6.51 -14.70
N GLY A 133 3.90 7.11 -14.89
CA GLY A 133 4.06 8.51 -15.29
C GLY A 133 3.99 9.52 -14.14
N ASN A 134 3.66 9.09 -12.92
CA ASN A 134 3.69 9.92 -11.73
C ASN A 134 5.09 9.92 -11.13
N LYS A 135 5.63 11.11 -10.93
CA LYS A 135 6.94 11.34 -10.34
C LYS A 135 6.81 11.42 -8.81
N THR A 136 7.60 10.62 -8.11
CA THR A 136 7.72 10.65 -6.64
C THR A 136 9.14 11.06 -6.28
N GLU A 137 9.25 12.17 -5.54
CA GLU A 137 10.52 12.65 -5.00
C GLU A 137 11.07 11.73 -3.89
N PRO A 138 12.39 11.69 -3.67
CA PRO A 138 12.98 10.99 -2.55
C PRO A 138 12.33 11.38 -1.22
N TYR A 139 12.14 10.40 -0.35
CA TYR A 139 11.63 10.66 0.99
C TYR A 139 12.69 11.37 1.83
N PRO A 140 12.29 12.29 2.73
CA PRO A 140 13.23 12.92 3.64
C PRO A 140 13.89 11.86 4.53
N LYS A 141 15.12 12.12 5.00
CA LYS A 141 15.93 11.14 5.75
C LYS A 141 15.20 10.50 6.93
N PHE A 142 14.35 11.25 7.63
CA PHE A 142 13.58 10.76 8.79
C PHE A 142 12.42 9.82 8.40
N ALA A 143 12.02 9.80 7.13
CA ALA A 143 10.95 8.95 6.60
C ALA A 143 11.50 7.72 5.85
N LEU A 144 12.81 7.44 5.94
CA LEU A 144 13.44 6.29 5.30
C LEU A 144 13.61 5.13 6.30
N PRO A 145 13.41 3.86 5.89
CA PRO A 145 13.67 2.70 6.73
C PRO A 145 15.10 2.66 7.26
N VAL A 146 15.30 2.78 8.57
CA VAL A 146 16.65 2.84 9.19
C VAL A 146 17.20 1.47 9.57
N LEU A 147 16.33 0.48 9.73
CA LEU A 147 16.67 -0.92 9.91
C LEU A 147 16.22 -1.68 8.67
N THR A 148 17.12 -2.42 8.05
CA THR A 148 16.82 -3.19 6.83
C THR A 148 17.29 -4.63 6.93
N TYR A 149 16.72 -5.47 6.08
CA TYR A 149 17.09 -6.87 5.90
C TYR A 149 16.98 -7.25 4.42
N ASP A 150 17.65 -8.35 4.06
CA ASP A 150 17.65 -8.88 2.68
C ASP A 150 16.77 -10.14 2.52
N GLN A 151 16.68 -10.99 3.55
CA GLN A 151 15.91 -12.25 3.47
C GLN A 151 14.77 -12.29 4.47
N SER A 152 15.05 -12.04 5.75
CA SER A 152 14.04 -12.01 6.79
C SER A 152 14.50 -11.21 8.00
N MET A 153 13.55 -10.77 8.81
CA MET A 153 13.79 -10.14 10.10
C MET A 153 12.69 -10.57 11.07
N SER A 154 13.03 -10.76 12.34
CA SER A 154 12.04 -10.97 13.41
C SER A 154 12.11 -9.80 14.39
N VAL A 155 10.96 -9.30 14.80
CA VAL A 155 10.80 -8.30 15.85
C VAL A 155 9.96 -8.91 16.96
N HIS A 156 10.51 -9.02 18.16
CA HIS A 156 9.75 -9.45 19.32
C HIS A 156 9.08 -8.23 19.95
N PHE A 157 7.75 -8.20 19.96
CA PHE A 157 6.98 -7.03 20.38
C PHE A 157 5.58 -7.45 20.84
N ASN A 158 5.13 -6.93 21.99
CA ASN A 158 3.82 -7.23 22.59
C ASN A 158 3.58 -8.74 22.81
N ASP A 159 4.61 -9.44 23.29
CA ASP A 159 4.62 -10.90 23.46
C ASP A 159 4.27 -11.68 22.17
N GLU A 160 4.66 -11.17 21.01
CA GLU A 160 4.56 -11.87 19.72
C GLU A 160 5.90 -11.79 18.99
N GLU A 161 6.21 -12.82 18.20
CA GLU A 161 7.24 -12.72 17.16
C GLU A 161 6.59 -12.17 15.89
N ILE A 162 7.00 -10.99 15.46
CA ILE A 162 6.54 -10.40 14.20
C ILE A 162 7.63 -10.66 13.17
N ARG A 163 7.41 -11.67 12.33
CA ARG A 163 8.43 -12.18 11.39
C ARG A 163 8.15 -11.70 9.98
N ALA A 164 9.05 -10.91 9.44
CA ALA A 164 9.04 -10.51 8.05
C ALA A 164 9.90 -11.44 7.19
N VAL A 165 9.38 -11.83 6.04
CA VAL A 165 10.11 -12.64 5.06
C VAL A 165 9.99 -11.96 3.70
N HIS A 166 11.13 -11.72 3.06
CA HIS A 166 11.18 -11.18 1.71
C HIS A 166 10.79 -12.27 0.71
N TYR A 167 9.87 -11.93 -0.20
CA TYR A 167 9.48 -12.79 -1.31
C TYR A 167 9.97 -12.15 -2.63
N PRO A 168 10.99 -12.73 -3.28
CA PRO A 168 11.45 -12.23 -4.56
C PRO A 168 10.38 -12.49 -5.65
N ASN A 169 10.29 -11.58 -6.63
CA ASN A 169 9.29 -11.61 -7.72
C ASN A 169 7.84 -11.44 -7.27
N GLY A 170 7.61 -10.66 -6.22
CA GLY A 170 6.27 -10.21 -5.86
C GLY A 170 5.78 -9.06 -6.75
N HIS A 171 4.98 -8.18 -6.16
CA HIS A 171 4.51 -6.95 -6.76
C HIS A 171 5.62 -5.91 -7.02
N THR A 172 6.61 -5.85 -6.13
CA THR A 172 7.80 -5.02 -6.20
C THR A 172 9.07 -5.84 -5.97
N ASP A 173 10.24 -5.21 -6.14
CA ASP A 173 11.53 -5.82 -5.83
C ASP A 173 11.88 -5.79 -4.32
N GLY A 174 10.94 -5.40 -3.47
CA GLY A 174 11.14 -5.28 -2.03
C GLY A 174 10.04 -5.90 -1.16
N ASP A 175 9.11 -6.66 -1.74
CA ASP A 175 7.94 -7.12 -0.99
C ASP A 175 8.30 -8.04 0.16
N SER A 176 7.51 -7.90 1.23
CA SER A 176 7.62 -8.72 2.41
C SER A 176 6.26 -9.18 2.90
N VAL A 177 6.23 -10.41 3.38
CA VAL A 177 5.09 -11.02 4.04
C VAL A 177 5.40 -11.03 5.54
N ILE A 178 4.48 -10.49 6.35
CA ILE A 178 4.63 -10.47 7.81
C ILE A 178 3.80 -11.61 8.41
N PHE A 179 4.44 -12.42 9.24
CA PHE A 179 3.86 -13.54 9.96
C PHE A 179 3.78 -13.23 11.45
N LEU A 180 2.73 -13.71 12.10
CA LEU A 180 2.53 -13.67 13.54
C LEU A 180 2.45 -15.13 14.03
N PRO A 181 3.57 -15.83 14.28
CA PRO A 181 3.57 -17.29 14.43
C PRO A 181 2.76 -17.82 15.61
N LYS A 182 2.62 -17.08 16.72
CA LYS A 182 1.74 -17.54 17.83
C LYS A 182 0.27 -17.52 17.42
N LEU A 183 -0.09 -16.60 16.54
CA LEU A 183 -1.37 -16.61 15.85
C LEU A 183 -1.22 -17.48 14.60
N THR A 184 -1.22 -18.81 14.76
CA THR A 184 -0.96 -19.84 13.71
C THR A 184 -1.81 -19.72 12.43
N SER A 185 -2.66 -18.72 12.33
CA SER A 185 -3.44 -18.38 11.16
C SER A 185 -3.37 -16.91 10.73
N CYS A 186 -2.70 -15.98 11.43
CA CYS A 186 -2.70 -14.57 11.04
C CYS A 186 -1.44 -14.20 10.23
N ILE A 187 -1.67 -13.75 9.00
CA ILE A 187 -0.64 -13.19 8.12
C ILE A 187 -1.01 -11.73 7.86
N TRP A 188 -0.03 -10.82 8.00
CA TRP A 188 -0.12 -9.46 7.49
C TRP A 188 0.77 -9.36 6.27
N ALA A 189 0.19 -9.57 5.12
CA ALA A 189 0.89 -9.44 3.86
C ALA A 189 -0.08 -8.99 2.81
N MET A 190 0.44 -8.53 1.68
CA MET A 190 -0.31 -8.61 0.43
C MET A 190 -0.71 -10.08 0.22
N THR A 191 -1.95 -10.45 0.50
CA THR A 191 -2.39 -11.84 0.36
C THR A 191 -2.74 -12.09 -1.10
N PHE A 192 -1.92 -12.89 -1.79
CA PHE A 192 -2.36 -13.59 -2.99
C PHE A 192 -3.48 -14.55 -2.56
N SER A 193 -4.73 -14.28 -2.94
CA SER A 193 -5.78 -15.28 -2.82
C SER A 193 -5.51 -16.40 -3.83
N PRO A 194 -5.51 -17.69 -3.43
CA PRO A 194 -5.27 -18.80 -4.36
C PRO A 194 -6.46 -19.09 -5.29
N VAL A 195 -7.53 -18.27 -5.28
CA VAL A 195 -8.79 -18.64 -5.94
C VAL A 195 -8.99 -18.02 -7.32
N ASP A 196 -8.40 -16.88 -7.68
CA ASP A 196 -8.66 -16.29 -9.01
C ASP A 196 -7.47 -15.48 -9.57
N PHE A 197 -6.66 -16.11 -10.42
CA PHE A 197 -6.01 -15.40 -11.52
C PHE A 197 -7.09 -15.16 -12.59
N PRO A 198 -7.53 -13.91 -12.92
CA PRO A 198 -6.71 -12.72 -13.13
C PRO A 198 -7.34 -11.41 -12.58
N SER A 199 -7.73 -11.36 -11.30
CA SER A 199 -8.19 -10.11 -10.67
C SER A 199 -7.41 -9.87 -9.37
N LEU A 200 -6.45 -8.95 -9.42
CA LEU A 200 -5.66 -8.52 -8.25
C LEU A 200 -6.60 -8.04 -7.13
N ILE A 201 -6.57 -8.73 -5.99
CA ILE A 201 -7.21 -8.29 -4.76
C ILE A 201 -6.14 -7.62 -3.90
N TRP A 202 -6.34 -6.32 -3.65
CA TRP A 202 -5.42 -5.38 -3.01
C TRP A 202 -5.67 -5.27 -1.51
N THR A 203 -5.55 -6.38 -0.78
CA THR A 203 -5.76 -6.35 0.67
C THR A 203 -4.65 -7.05 1.42
N THR A 204 -4.10 -6.33 2.40
CA THR A 204 -3.56 -6.91 3.63
C THR A 204 -4.70 -7.60 4.35
N ALA A 205 -4.98 -8.86 4.02
CA ALA A 205 -5.96 -9.64 4.76
C ALA A 205 -5.27 -10.25 5.97
N ALA A 206 -5.72 -9.89 7.18
CA ALA A 206 -5.51 -10.74 8.34
C ALA A 206 -6.34 -12.02 8.11
N ALA A 207 -5.75 -13.00 7.43
CA ALA A 207 -6.41 -14.26 7.08
C ALA A 207 -6.39 -15.25 8.25
N CYS A 208 -6.84 -14.83 9.43
CA CYS A 208 -6.88 -15.65 10.64
C CYS A 208 -7.94 -16.75 10.52
N LYS A 209 -7.52 -17.92 10.04
CA LYS A 209 -8.27 -19.18 10.16
C LYS A 209 -8.55 -19.48 11.64
N GLU A 210 -9.83 -19.57 12.01
CA GLU A 210 -10.28 -20.17 13.27
C GLU A 210 -9.79 -21.63 13.41
#